data_AF-A0A137NR63-F1
#
_entry.id   AF-A0A137NR63-F1
#
_cell.length_a   1.000
_cell.length_b   1.000
_cell.length_c   1.000
_cell.angle_alpha   90.00
_cell.angle_beta   90.00
_cell.angle_gamma   90.00
#
_symmetry.space_group_name_H-M   'P 1'
#
loop_
_entity.id
_entity.type
_entity.pdbx_description
1 polymer ?
#
loop_
_entity_poly.entity_id
_entity_poly.type
_entity_poly.pdbx_seq_one_letter_code
_entity_poly.pdbx_strand_id
1 'polypeptide(L)'
;MKIVNNLFLVSSLVAWKADLTLSLNEKYTGLVRYDLKVTSDAGGTVNHSCFRGEHPKASNLSCSRNDKETSSQGGYWVENLNCKDKCCTANVVTKNPQKSYNINVCYNCVDFDINNPKWNKDPIPITCVGSKSFSLFTDGSMKYN
;
A
#
# COMPACT_ATOMS: atom_id res chain seq x y z
N MET A 1 23.38 13.06 47.22
CA MET A 1 23.34 13.65 45.85
C MET A 1 22.58 12.66 44.97
N LYS A 2 21.32 12.95 44.62
CA LYS A 2 20.49 12.04 43.81
C LYS A 2 20.81 12.29 42.34
N ILE A 3 21.46 11.33 41.68
CA ILE A 3 21.66 11.35 40.23
C ILE A 3 20.30 11.06 39.62
N VAL A 4 19.65 12.10 39.11
CA VAL A 4 18.44 11.96 38.31
C VAL A 4 18.90 11.44 36.96
N ASN A 5 18.74 10.13 36.72
CA ASN A 5 18.91 9.53 35.41
C ASN A 5 17.90 10.19 34.46
N ASN A 6 18.34 11.21 33.72
CA ASN A 6 17.64 11.69 32.53
C ASN A 6 17.73 10.59 31.47
N LEU A 7 16.78 9.66 31.56
CA LEU A 7 16.49 8.72 30.50
C LEU A 7 15.90 9.54 29.34
N PHE A 8 16.77 10.01 28.44
CA PHE A 8 16.34 10.47 27.12
C PHE A 8 15.72 9.26 26.42
N LEU A 9 14.40 9.11 26.57
CA LEU A 9 13.57 8.28 25.71
C LEU A 9 13.69 8.86 24.31
N VAL A 10 14.68 8.37 23.56
CA VAL A 10 14.72 8.53 22.11
C VAL A 10 13.44 7.88 21.62
N SER A 11 12.45 8.69 21.26
CA SER A 11 11.26 8.25 20.56
C SER A 11 11.74 7.57 19.29
N SER A 12 11.70 6.24 19.24
CA SER A 12 12.05 5.49 18.04
C SER A 12 11.02 5.86 16.96
N LEU A 13 11.46 6.68 16.01
CA LEU A 13 10.71 6.99 14.81
C LEU A 13 10.90 5.82 13.85
N VAL A 14 9.84 5.06 13.61
CA VAL A 14 9.87 4.00 12.58
C VAL A 14 9.30 4.61 11.32
N ALA A 15 10.12 4.79 10.29
CA ALA A 15 9.72 5.36 9.01
C ALA A 15 9.29 4.25 8.04
N TRP A 16 8.19 4.49 7.33
CA TRP A 16 7.57 3.54 6.44
C TRP A 16 7.23 4.20 5.12
N LYS A 17 7.24 3.39 4.06
CA LYS A 17 6.87 3.79 2.72
C LYS A 17 5.87 2.80 2.15
N ALA A 18 4.73 3.32 1.71
CA ALA A 18 3.74 2.56 0.96
C ALA A 18 3.78 2.99 -0.51
N ASP A 19 4.10 2.04 -1.38
CA ASP A 19 4.14 2.19 -2.83
C ASP A 19 2.96 1.42 -3.43
N LEU A 20 2.10 2.13 -4.15
CA LEU A 20 1.03 1.55 -4.94
C LEU A 20 1.45 1.55 -6.41
N THR A 21 1.45 0.38 -7.00
CA THR A 21 1.66 0.19 -8.44
C THR A 21 0.37 -0.29 -9.07
N LEU A 22 -0.12 0.42 -10.07
CA LEU A 22 -1.17 -0.06 -10.97
C LEU A 22 -0.49 -0.60 -12.23
N SER A 23 -0.79 -1.84 -12.59
CA SER A 23 -0.38 -2.48 -13.83
C SER A 23 -1.59 -2.85 -14.66
N LEU A 24 -1.56 -2.48 -15.94
CA LEU A 24 -2.58 -2.83 -16.92
C LEU A 24 -1.97 -3.80 -17.93
N ASN A 25 -2.51 -5.01 -18.01
CA ASN A 25 -2.04 -6.03 -18.95
C ASN A 25 -3.10 -6.30 -20.02
N GLU A 26 -2.75 -6.06 -21.28
CA GLU A 26 -3.65 -6.18 -22.43
C GLU A 26 -3.76 -7.58 -23.01
N LYS A 27 -2.94 -8.55 -22.57
CA LYS A 27 -2.93 -9.88 -23.19
C LYS A 27 -4.28 -10.61 -23.10
N TYR A 28 -5.12 -10.25 -22.13
CA TYR A 28 -6.48 -10.75 -21.94
C TYR A 28 -7.36 -9.63 -21.37
N THR A 29 -8.23 -9.07 -22.23
CA THR A 29 -9.45 -8.32 -21.84
C THR A 29 -9.37 -7.38 -20.62
N GLY A 30 -8.34 -6.53 -20.54
CA GLY A 30 -8.32 -5.42 -19.59
C GLY A 30 -8.14 -5.85 -18.12
N LEU A 31 -7.26 -6.81 -17.86
CA LEU A 31 -6.88 -7.17 -16.50
C LEU A 31 -6.17 -5.99 -15.84
N VAL A 32 -6.83 -5.41 -14.85
CA VAL A 32 -6.30 -4.33 -14.01
C VAL A 32 -5.75 -4.95 -12.74
N ARG A 33 -4.47 -4.74 -12.45
CA ARG A 33 -3.83 -5.22 -11.22
C ARG A 33 -3.28 -4.04 -10.41
N TYR A 34 -3.62 -4.00 -9.14
CA TYR A 34 -3.10 -3.08 -8.14
C TYR A 34 -2.17 -3.88 -7.23
N ASP A 35 -0.94 -3.45 -7.06
CA ASP A 35 0.03 -4.03 -6.13
C ASP A 35 0.44 -2.96 -5.13
N LEU A 36 0.05 -3.14 -3.87
CA LEU A 36 0.46 -2.31 -2.74
C LEU A 36 1.64 -2.97 -2.03
N LYS A 37 2.78 -2.27 -2.03
CA LYS A 37 3.98 -2.65 -1.30
C LYS A 37 4.18 -1.73 -0.11
N VAL A 38 4.26 -2.28 1.10
CA VAL A 38 4.58 -1.53 2.32
C VAL A 38 5.94 -1.97 2.84
N THR A 39 6.86 -1.01 2.95
CA THR A 39 8.25 -1.23 3.40
C THR A 39 8.52 -0.42 4.67
N SER A 40 9.12 -1.04 5.69
CA SER A 40 9.67 -0.32 6.84
C SER A 40 11.15 0.01 6.63
N ASP A 41 11.63 1.06 7.29
CA ASP A 41 13.05 1.44 7.39
C ASP A 41 13.96 0.31 7.92
N ALA A 42 13.43 -0.55 8.79
CA ALA A 42 14.10 -1.75 9.26
C ALA A 42 14.34 -2.79 8.15
N GLY A 43 13.65 -2.67 7.00
CA GLY A 43 13.81 -3.52 5.82
C GLY A 43 12.71 -4.58 5.65
N GLY A 44 11.69 -4.61 6.52
CA GLY A 44 10.52 -5.45 6.35
C GLY A 44 9.72 -5.02 5.12
N THR A 45 9.18 -5.98 4.36
CA THR A 45 8.31 -5.71 3.20
C THR A 45 7.08 -6.60 3.22
N VAL A 46 5.92 -6.04 2.84
CA VAL A 46 4.65 -6.74 2.59
C VAL A 46 4.09 -6.33 1.23
N ASN A 47 3.54 -7.26 0.44
CA ASN A 47 3.09 -7.01 -0.92
C ASN A 47 1.67 -7.56 -1.16
N HIS A 48 0.67 -6.71 -1.06
CA HIS A 48 -0.72 -7.12 -1.24
C HIS A 48 -1.23 -6.69 -2.62
N SER A 49 -1.99 -7.56 -3.29
CA SER A 49 -2.55 -7.23 -4.61
C SER A 49 -4.08 -7.24 -4.68
N CYS A 50 -4.65 -6.42 -5.56
CA CYS A 50 -6.03 -6.54 -6.02
C CYS A 50 -6.07 -6.65 -7.53
N PHE A 51 -7.02 -7.41 -8.05
CA PHE A 51 -7.25 -7.51 -9.47
C PHE A 51 -8.73 -7.29 -9.82
N ARG A 52 -8.96 -6.64 -10.95
CA ARG A 52 -10.25 -6.65 -11.61
C ARG A 52 -10.27 -7.89 -12.50
N GLY A 53 -11.25 -8.79 -12.33
CA GLY A 53 -11.45 -9.90 -13.26
C GLY A 53 -11.62 -9.43 -14.71
N GLU A 54 -11.65 -10.37 -15.66
CA GLU A 54 -11.55 -10.20 -17.13
C GLU A 54 -12.60 -9.28 -17.83
N HIS A 55 -13.33 -8.44 -17.10
CA HIS A 55 -14.27 -7.48 -17.68
C HIS A 55 -14.03 -6.02 -17.24
N PRO A 56 -13.78 -5.09 -18.18
CA PRO A 56 -13.56 -3.66 -17.91
C PRO A 56 -14.81 -2.92 -17.37
N LYS A 57 -15.95 -3.61 -17.21
CA LYS A 57 -17.19 -3.10 -16.62
C LYS A 57 -17.55 -3.71 -15.26
N ALA A 58 -16.78 -4.67 -14.74
CA ALA A 58 -17.04 -5.23 -13.42
C ALA A 58 -16.82 -4.14 -12.36
N SER A 59 -17.85 -3.75 -11.61
CA SER A 59 -17.74 -2.76 -10.52
C SER A 59 -16.98 -3.27 -9.31
N ASN A 60 -16.74 -4.58 -9.25
CA ASN A 60 -16.20 -5.25 -8.08
C ASN A 60 -14.75 -5.68 -8.36
N LEU A 61 -13.80 -5.01 -7.70
CA LEU A 61 -12.41 -5.43 -7.63
C LEU A 61 -12.32 -6.57 -6.60
N SER A 62 -11.73 -7.70 -6.99
CA SER A 62 -11.43 -8.79 -6.05
C SER A 62 -9.98 -8.65 -5.61
N CYS A 63 -9.78 -8.38 -4.32
CA CYS A 63 -8.44 -8.40 -3.75
C CYS A 63 -7.96 -9.84 -3.61
N SER A 64 -6.70 -10.10 -3.98
CA SER A 64 -6.24 -11.47 -4.22
C SER A 64 -6.41 -12.38 -3.02
N ARG A 65 -6.41 -11.80 -1.82
CA ARG A 65 -6.63 -12.44 -0.52
C ARG A 65 -7.10 -11.35 0.44
N ASN A 66 -8.15 -11.55 1.25
CA ASN A 66 -8.39 -10.70 2.42
C ASN A 66 -7.44 -11.07 3.57
N ASP A 67 -6.44 -11.90 3.30
CA ASP A 67 -5.61 -12.54 4.30
C ASP A 67 -4.43 -11.66 4.68
N LYS A 68 -4.15 -11.67 5.98
CA LYS A 68 -3.00 -11.06 6.63
C LYS A 68 -1.69 -11.48 5.94
N GLU A 69 -0.95 -10.50 5.42
CA GLU A 69 0.42 -10.71 4.94
C GLU A 69 1.44 -10.12 5.90
N THR A 70 2.29 -10.98 6.46
CA THR A 70 3.31 -10.57 7.44
C THR A 70 4.59 -10.14 6.74
N SER A 71 5.21 -9.09 7.27
CA SER A 71 6.50 -8.58 6.76
C SER A 71 7.58 -9.64 6.75
N SER A 72 8.48 -9.55 5.77
CA SER A 72 9.64 -10.45 5.62
C SER A 72 10.51 -10.60 6.87
N GLN A 73 10.60 -9.55 7.71
CA GLN A 73 11.35 -9.57 8.97
C GLN A 73 10.48 -9.83 10.21
N GLY A 74 9.16 -9.97 10.01
CA GLY A 74 8.18 -9.87 11.09
C GLY A 74 8.11 -8.47 11.70
N GLY A 75 7.20 -8.29 12.66
CA GLY A 75 7.01 -6.99 13.35
C GLY A 75 5.73 -6.27 12.95
N TYR A 76 5.25 -6.53 11.73
CA TYR A 76 3.96 -6.05 11.24
C TYR A 76 3.38 -6.92 10.13
N TRP A 77 2.12 -6.70 9.83
CA TRP A 77 1.43 -7.24 8.66
C TRP A 77 0.51 -6.19 8.02
N VAL A 78 0.10 -6.46 6.78
CA VAL A 78 -0.92 -5.68 6.07
C VAL A 78 -2.15 -6.54 5.86
N GLU A 79 -3.32 -5.94 6.03
CA GLU A 79 -4.62 -6.60 5.85
C GLU A 79 -5.67 -5.61 5.34
N ASN A 80 -6.85 -6.13 4.96
CA ASN A 80 -8.00 -5.34 4.50
C ASN A 80 -7.67 -4.40 3.32
N LEU A 81 -6.87 -4.86 2.35
CA LEU A 81 -6.64 -4.09 1.13
C LEU A 81 -7.96 -3.91 0.38
N ASN A 82 -8.29 -2.66 0.07
CA ASN A 82 -9.43 -2.29 -0.74
C ASN A 82 -9.00 -1.23 -1.74
N CYS A 83 -9.11 -1.55 -3.03
CA CYS A 83 -8.81 -0.62 -4.11
C CYS A 83 -10.11 -0.13 -4.75
N LYS A 84 -10.25 1.19 -4.87
CA LYS A 84 -11.38 1.86 -5.54
C LYS A 84 -10.92 3.17 -6.16
N ASP A 85 -11.41 3.47 -7.36
CA ASP A 85 -11.29 4.79 -8.00
C ASP A 85 -9.89 5.42 -7.89
N LYS A 86 -8.87 4.68 -8.34
CA LYS A 86 -7.46 5.07 -8.38
C LYS A 86 -6.67 5.02 -7.05
N CYS A 87 -7.35 4.72 -5.96
CA CYS A 87 -6.76 4.63 -4.63
C CYS A 87 -6.87 3.22 -4.06
N CYS A 88 -5.94 2.85 -3.21
CA CYS A 88 -6.02 1.66 -2.38
C CYS A 88 -5.85 2.05 -0.92
N THR A 89 -6.75 1.54 -0.09
CA THR A 89 -6.68 1.61 1.36
C THR A 89 -6.28 0.26 1.93
N ALA A 90 -5.47 0.26 2.98
CA ALA A 90 -5.09 -0.95 3.70
C ALA A 90 -4.82 -0.64 5.16
N ASN A 91 -4.85 -1.66 6.01
CA ASN A 91 -4.46 -1.54 7.41
C ASN A 91 -3.07 -2.14 7.61
N VAL A 92 -2.17 -1.33 8.13
CA VAL A 92 -0.86 -1.78 8.63
C VAL A 92 -1.01 -2.06 10.12
N VAL A 93 -0.88 -3.33 10.51
CA VAL A 93 -1.03 -3.76 11.89
C VAL A 93 0.33 -4.17 12.43
N THR A 94 0.75 -3.55 13.53
CA THR A 94 2.01 -3.90 14.20
C THR A 94 1.83 -5.14 15.10
N LYS A 95 2.92 -5.70 15.62
CA LYS A 95 2.87 -6.75 16.65
C LYS A 95 2.01 -6.40 17.87
N ASN A 96 1.78 -5.12 18.15
CA ASN A 96 0.75 -4.69 19.09
C ASN A 96 -0.59 -4.56 18.33
N PRO A 97 -1.55 -5.49 18.50
CA PRO A 97 -2.80 -5.48 17.74
C PRO A 97 -3.71 -4.28 18.05
N GLN A 98 -3.45 -3.52 19.11
CA GLN A 98 -4.13 -2.24 19.36
C GLN A 98 -3.59 -1.08 18.50
N LYS A 99 -2.50 -1.30 17.76
CA LYS A 99 -1.85 -0.32 16.89
C LYS A 99 -1.97 -0.77 15.43
N SER A 100 -3.13 -0.46 14.85
CA SER A 100 -3.46 -0.61 13.43
C SER A 100 -3.59 0.77 12.79
N TYR A 101 -3.05 0.92 11.58
CA TYR A 101 -2.95 2.19 10.88
C TYR A 101 -3.54 2.07 9.49
N ASN A 102 -4.56 2.89 9.21
CA ASN A 102 -5.12 2.95 7.87
C ASN A 102 -4.25 3.82 6.96
N ILE A 103 -3.75 3.21 5.90
CA ILE A 103 -3.02 3.89 4.85
C ILE A 103 -3.90 4.03 3.62
N ASN A 104 -3.80 5.17 2.93
CA ASN A 104 -4.50 5.43 1.67
C ASN A 104 -3.50 5.94 0.64
N VAL A 105 -3.21 5.16 -0.39
CA VAL A 105 -2.28 5.50 -1.47
C VAL A 105 -3.05 5.57 -2.78
N CYS A 106 -2.84 6.62 -3.57
CA CYS A 106 -3.47 6.77 -4.87
C CYS A 106 -2.38 6.81 -5.93
N TYR A 107 -2.58 6.09 -7.04
CA TYR A 107 -1.67 6.19 -8.17
C TYR A 107 -1.96 7.49 -8.95
N ASN A 108 -0.95 7.97 -9.67
CA ASN A 108 -1.14 9.01 -10.67
C ASN A 108 -0.65 8.50 -12.02
N CYS A 109 -1.58 8.29 -12.96
CA CYS A 109 -1.25 8.02 -14.35
C CYS A 109 -1.28 9.37 -15.08
N VAL A 110 -0.13 9.91 -15.48
CA VAL A 110 -0.07 11.22 -16.15
C VAL A 110 -0.82 11.18 -17.50
N ASP A 111 -0.85 10.03 -18.18
CA ASP A 111 -1.34 9.93 -19.56
C ASP A 111 -2.40 8.84 -19.81
N PHE A 112 -3.00 8.26 -18.75
CA PHE A 112 -3.95 7.16 -18.92
C PHE A 112 -5.18 7.26 -18.01
N ASP A 113 -6.36 7.33 -18.62
CA ASP A 113 -7.63 7.19 -17.92
C ASP A 113 -8.13 5.76 -17.98
N ILE A 114 -8.05 5.06 -16.86
CA ILE A 114 -8.52 3.68 -16.72
C ILE A 114 -10.02 3.51 -17.00
N ASN A 115 -10.81 4.57 -16.79
CA ASN A 115 -12.25 4.53 -17.01
C ASN A 115 -12.61 4.79 -18.47
N ASN A 116 -11.68 5.35 -19.25
CA ASN A 116 -11.85 5.64 -20.67
C ASN A 116 -10.55 5.36 -21.45
N PRO A 117 -10.11 4.09 -21.51
CA PRO A 117 -8.87 3.73 -22.16
C PRO A 117 -8.94 4.05 -23.66
N LYS A 118 -8.04 4.93 -24.14
CA LYS A 118 -7.84 5.14 -25.58
C LYS A 118 -6.95 4.02 -26.10
N TRP A 119 -7.55 2.94 -26.57
CA TRP A 119 -6.82 1.83 -27.18
C TRP A 119 -6.25 2.26 -28.53
N ASN A 120 -4.93 2.40 -28.62
CA ASN A 120 -4.24 2.38 -29.91
C ASN A 120 -4.14 0.92 -30.39
N LYS A 121 -3.98 0.70 -31.70
CA LYS A 121 -3.94 -0.65 -32.31
C LYS A 121 -2.82 -1.56 -31.76
N ASP A 122 -1.81 -0.96 -31.15
CA ASP A 122 -0.70 -1.68 -30.52
C ASP A 122 -0.85 -1.63 -29.00
N PRO A 123 -1.08 -2.79 -28.35
CA PRO A 123 -1.22 -2.85 -26.91
C PRO A 123 0.11 -2.51 -26.22
N ILE A 124 0.15 -1.43 -25.45
CA ILE A 124 1.31 -1.02 -24.66
C ILE A 124 0.98 -1.24 -23.18
N PRO A 125 1.76 -2.06 -22.44
CA PRO A 125 1.55 -2.20 -21.01
C PRO A 125 1.72 -0.85 -20.31
N ILE A 126 0.75 -0.47 -19.48
CA ILE A 126 0.77 0.79 -18.74
C ILE A 126 1.02 0.49 -17.28
N THR A 127 2.01 1.19 -16.73
CA THR A 127 2.35 1.15 -15.30
C THR A 127 2.20 2.55 -14.72
N CYS A 128 1.39 2.66 -13.67
CA CYS A 128 1.23 3.90 -12.91
C CYS A 128 1.65 3.69 -11.47
N VAL A 129 2.24 4.70 -10.87
CA VAL A 129 2.78 4.62 -9.51
C VAL A 129 2.22 5.72 -8.64
N GLY A 130 2.06 5.41 -7.37
CA GLY A 130 1.76 6.36 -6.30
C GLY A 130 2.52 5.94 -5.05
N SER A 131 3.03 6.92 -4.30
CA SER A 131 3.79 6.65 -3.09
C SER A 131 3.30 7.56 -1.96
N LYS A 132 3.25 7.02 -0.75
CA LYS A 132 3.14 7.82 0.48
C LYS A 132 4.11 7.32 1.53
N SER A 133 4.77 8.27 2.17
CA SER A 133 5.65 8.00 3.31
C SER A 133 4.94 8.42 4.59
N PHE A 134 5.15 7.66 5.65
CA PHE A 134 4.61 7.98 6.96
C PHE A 134 5.55 7.49 8.06
N SER A 135 5.46 8.12 9.21
CA SER A 135 6.27 7.81 10.39
C SER A 135 5.36 7.39 11.53
N LEU A 136 5.74 6.32 12.23
CA LEU A 136 5.10 5.88 13.47
C LEU A 136 5.95 6.30 14.67
N PHE A 137 5.30 6.90 15.66
CA PHE A 137 5.93 7.37 16.89
C PHE A 137 5.65 6.40 18.03
N THR A 138 6.49 6.46 19.07
CA THR A 138 6.40 5.58 20.24
C THR A 138 5.08 5.72 21.01
N ASP A 139 4.51 6.92 21.01
CA ASP A 139 3.19 7.22 21.58
C ASP A 139 2.04 6.57 20.79
N GLY A 140 2.33 5.95 19.64
CA GLY A 140 1.36 5.31 18.77
C GLY A 140 0.77 6.24 17.72
N SER A 141 1.17 7.52 17.68
CA SER A 141 0.75 8.45 16.63
C SER A 141 1.41 8.11 15.28
N MET A 142 0.71 8.48 14.20
CA MET A 142 1.19 8.36 12.83
C MET A 142 1.18 9.75 12.18
N LYS A 143 2.23 10.08 11.43
CA LYS A 143 2.31 11.30 10.63
C LYS A 143 2.69 10.97 9.19
N TYR A 144 1.90 11.46 8.24
CA TYR A 144 2.29 11.45 6.83
C TYR A 144 3.38 12.49 6.60
N ASN A 145 4.39 12.11 5.82
CA ASN A 145 5.51 12.97 5.44
C ASN A 145 5.26 13.67 4.10
#